data_AF-A0A2A5M0T4-F1
#
_entry.id   AF-A0A2A5M0T4-F1
#
_cell.length_a   1.000
_cell.length_b   1.000
_cell.length_c   1.000
_cell.angle_alpha   90.00
_cell.angle_beta   90.00
_cell.angle_gamma   90.00
#
_symmetry.space_group_name_H-M   'P 1'
#
loop_
_entity.id
_entity.type
_entity.pdbx_description
1 polymer ?
#
loop_
_entity_poly.entity_id
_entity_poly.type
_entity_poly.pdbx_seq_one_letter_code
_entity_poly.pdbx_strand_id
1 'polypeptide(L)'
;MPDSLDQLMNAHTQPTSQAGAGELASTGQRKASVGGNQYLERPERGLKLCAELIAVGSKTGKVSQLLDQIHSLIEEKFLPLSERDNNTTGIGTYIELNQLKKALHEAANFPHLARSCTLAVGGSFSAGKSRFLNSVLGCPSLLPTDTTPTTSIPTYLYQGDQSNMHALNFQGKKTPIDKEALKAICHAFYKRFNVTFSHVLQLIAIEQPGLRYPNLIFLDTPGYSKSEGMGASDNNTDATISRMHLRSADYLIWLVDQQNGTIPQPDIEFIQGLELDQPILVIISKADKKPEAQIAELIASTRKTLDKAEIDYVDVVGYSSQLNREFSSSGTVLTRFLSQVDQPKAGWSVLWQVEQIFKRYIDQYESQHLSAKLTHATINELIFDESVSEDKREQLRNYQAKTKAQLDALFKQKREAEKIASELAELISALCNTLDIRISDQPSRVELSVARKAETKDDALPAYHFDALLDGDSKHLSALADLSALPGWVSKVSALGVTIKVDVDLDIIVLKQKILEQLNQSEIDSLFFEGMPVSVHILNKNRCQVTINHAN
;
A
#
# COMPACT_ATOMS: atom_id res chain seq x y z
N MET A 1 9.72 34.37 44.21
CA MET A 1 9.01 33.23 43.60
C MET A 1 9.27 33.27 42.11
N PRO A 2 9.57 32.15 41.46
CA PRO A 2 10.76 31.28 41.61
C PRO A 2 11.36 31.05 40.19
N ASP A 3 12.31 30.19 39.84
CA ASP A 3 13.43 29.47 40.46
C ASP A 3 14.30 29.03 39.28
N SER A 4 15.61 28.95 39.49
CA SER A 4 16.62 28.65 38.47
C SER A 4 17.21 27.24 38.66
N LEU A 5 16.87 26.37 37.71
CA LEU A 5 17.76 25.57 36.84
C LEU A 5 18.96 24.72 37.33
N ASP A 6 19.40 24.66 38.59
CA ASP A 6 20.70 24.00 38.89
C ASP A 6 20.77 22.94 40.01
N GLN A 7 19.66 22.32 40.44
CA GLN A 7 19.74 21.30 41.49
C GLN A 7 18.84 20.08 41.26
N LEU A 8 19.27 19.12 40.43
CA LEU A 8 18.86 17.71 40.55
C LEU A 8 19.96 16.77 40.00
N MET A 9 21.21 16.98 40.43
CA MET A 9 22.26 15.96 40.36
C MET A 9 22.85 15.74 41.76
N ASN A 10 22.89 14.47 42.16
CA ASN A 10 23.64 13.88 43.26
C ASN A 10 23.20 14.26 44.69
N ALA A 11 22.47 13.33 45.34
CA ALA A 11 22.90 12.75 46.62
C ALA A 11 21.87 11.72 47.12
N HIS A 12 22.25 10.45 47.16
CA HIS A 12 22.06 9.65 48.37
C HIS A 12 23.15 8.58 48.43
N THR A 13 24.21 8.91 49.15
CA THR A 13 25.09 7.96 49.84
C THR A 13 25.12 8.36 51.30
N GLN A 14 24.94 7.41 52.22
CA GLN A 14 25.76 7.12 53.41
C GLN A 14 25.01 6.22 54.42
N PRO A 15 25.66 5.54 55.40
CA PRO A 15 26.69 4.50 55.27
C PRO A 15 26.51 3.35 56.31
N THR A 16 27.58 2.56 56.52
CA THR A 16 27.88 1.51 57.54
C THR A 16 27.68 0.06 57.06
N SER A 17 28.64 -0.87 57.17
CA SER A 17 29.84 -1.00 58.01
C SER A 17 30.93 -1.85 57.35
N GLN A 18 32.19 -1.62 57.76
CA GLN A 18 33.42 -2.26 57.30
C GLN A 18 33.58 -3.71 57.83
N ALA A 19 34.18 -4.60 57.02
CA ALA A 19 35.49 -5.21 57.29
C ALA A 19 35.79 -6.34 56.28
N GLY A 20 37.03 -6.38 55.76
CA GLY A 20 37.58 -7.55 55.07
C GLY A 20 38.38 -7.22 53.83
N ALA A 21 39.63 -6.78 54.02
CA ALA A 21 40.63 -6.65 52.96
C ALA A 21 41.06 -8.04 52.43
N GLY A 22 41.31 -8.11 51.13
CA GLY A 22 41.87 -9.29 50.46
C GLY A 22 42.10 -9.01 48.99
N GLU A 23 43.23 -8.38 48.67
CA GLU A 23 43.78 -8.34 47.32
C GLU A 23 43.99 -9.76 46.79
N LEU A 24 43.47 -10.05 45.60
CA LEU A 24 44.02 -11.07 44.71
C LEU A 24 43.77 -10.65 43.28
N ALA A 25 44.85 -10.21 42.65
CA ALA A 25 44.97 -10.11 41.21
C ALA A 25 44.55 -11.45 40.58
N SER A 26 43.49 -11.41 39.78
CA SER A 26 43.24 -12.44 38.78
C SER A 26 42.90 -11.73 37.47
N THR A 27 43.80 -11.92 36.51
CA THR A 27 43.65 -11.68 35.09
C THR A 27 42.47 -12.50 34.56
N GLY A 28 41.25 -11.98 34.77
CA GLY A 28 40.04 -12.51 34.18
C GLY A 28 39.83 -11.88 32.81
N GLN A 29 40.35 -12.52 31.76
CA GLN A 29 39.77 -12.39 30.43
C GLN A 29 38.26 -12.59 30.58
N ARG A 30 37.48 -11.51 30.46
CA ARG A 30 36.03 -11.61 30.30
C ARG A 30 35.79 -12.39 29.03
N LYS A 31 35.49 -13.68 29.18
CA LYS A 31 34.85 -14.50 28.15
C LYS A 31 33.69 -13.67 27.60
N ALA A 32 33.78 -13.31 26.33
CA ALA A 32 32.66 -12.77 25.58
C ALA A 32 31.50 -13.75 25.76
N SER A 33 30.38 -13.27 26.30
CA SER A 33 29.15 -14.02 26.34
C SER A 33 28.74 -14.34 24.90
N VAL A 34 28.82 -15.61 24.54
CA VAL A 34 28.25 -16.13 23.30
C VAL A 34 26.74 -16.12 23.49
N GLY A 35 26.03 -15.13 22.90
CA GLY A 35 24.56 -15.22 22.83
C GLY A 35 23.74 -13.94 22.64
N GLY A 36 24.27 -12.72 22.74
CA GLY A 36 23.47 -11.51 22.54
C GLY A 36 23.65 -10.86 21.17
N ASN A 37 22.63 -10.11 20.74
CA ASN A 37 22.61 -9.38 19.48
C ASN A 37 23.53 -8.14 19.58
N GLN A 38 24.46 -7.98 18.65
CA GLN A 38 25.48 -6.93 18.70
C GLN A 38 24.91 -5.50 18.73
N TYR A 39 23.72 -5.29 18.18
CA TYR A 39 23.04 -3.99 18.14
C TYR A 39 22.31 -3.66 19.45
N LEU A 40 22.08 -4.66 20.31
CA LEU A 40 21.53 -4.48 21.65
C LEU A 40 22.63 -4.32 22.70
N GLU A 41 23.70 -5.10 22.57
CA GLU A 41 24.80 -5.12 23.55
C GLU A 41 25.72 -3.92 23.43
N ARG A 42 25.83 -3.33 22.23
CA ARG A 42 26.71 -2.19 21.95
C ARG A 42 25.88 -0.98 21.53
N PRO A 43 25.58 -0.05 22.46
CA PRO A 43 24.74 1.12 22.18
C PRO A 43 25.17 1.92 20.95
N GLU A 44 26.48 2.06 20.72
CA GLU A 44 27.02 2.76 19.54
C GLU A 44 26.63 2.09 18.22
N ARG A 45 26.67 0.74 18.16
CA ARG A 45 26.26 -0.01 16.95
C ARG A 45 24.76 0.08 16.75
N GLY A 46 23.97 -0.06 17.82
CA GLY A 46 22.52 0.09 17.76
C GLY A 46 22.10 1.48 17.27
N LEU A 47 22.66 2.54 17.86
CA LEU A 47 22.40 3.93 17.46
C LEU A 47 22.83 4.21 16.02
N LYS A 48 24.00 3.71 15.61
CA LYS A 48 24.46 3.84 14.22
C LYS A 48 23.49 3.19 13.24
N LEU A 49 23.02 1.97 13.53
CA LEU A 49 22.01 1.30 12.72
C LEU A 49 20.72 2.12 12.65
N CYS A 50 20.22 2.61 13.78
CA CYS A 50 19.02 3.46 13.81
C CYS A 50 19.20 4.71 12.93
N ALA A 51 20.35 5.41 13.05
CA ALA A 51 20.66 6.59 12.26
C ALA A 51 20.71 6.29 10.75
N GLU A 52 21.31 5.16 10.36
CA GLU A 52 21.37 4.74 8.95
C GLU A 52 19.99 4.36 8.38
N LEU A 53 19.07 3.84 9.21
CA LEU A 53 17.72 3.47 8.79
C LEU A 53 16.78 4.67 8.63
N ILE A 54 17.01 5.78 9.35
CA ILE A 54 16.18 7.00 9.26
C ILE A 54 16.77 8.07 8.33
N ALA A 55 17.98 7.86 7.80
CA ALA A 55 18.65 8.83 6.94
C ALA A 55 17.91 9.05 5.61
N VAL A 56 18.14 10.22 4.99
CA VAL A 56 17.63 10.54 3.65
C VAL A 56 18.51 9.86 2.59
N GLY A 57 17.89 9.31 1.54
CA GLY A 57 18.60 8.72 0.41
C GLY A 57 19.42 9.75 -0.39
N SER A 58 20.59 9.37 -0.90
CA SER A 58 21.40 10.23 -1.76
C SER A 58 20.82 10.28 -3.19
N LYS A 59 20.48 11.48 -3.67
CA LYS A 59 19.97 11.71 -5.04
C LYS A 59 21.10 11.96 -6.04
N THR A 60 21.85 10.91 -6.40
CA THR A 60 22.97 11.05 -7.34
C THR A 60 22.91 10.03 -8.45
N GLY A 61 23.12 10.49 -9.70
CA GLY A 61 23.23 9.63 -10.89
C GLY A 61 21.99 9.67 -11.79
N LYS A 62 22.13 9.02 -12.96
CA LYS A 62 21.13 9.04 -14.03
C LYS A 62 19.75 8.51 -13.60
N VAL A 63 19.73 7.45 -12.79
CA VAL A 63 18.48 6.86 -12.25
C VAL A 63 17.74 7.88 -11.38
N SER A 64 18.42 8.58 -10.47
CA SER A 64 17.81 9.62 -9.64
C SER A 64 17.25 10.76 -10.49
N GLN A 65 17.98 11.20 -11.52
CA GLN A 65 17.52 12.25 -12.43
C GLN A 65 16.25 11.86 -13.17
N LEU A 66 16.15 10.62 -13.66
CA LEU A 66 14.95 10.11 -14.31
C LEU A 66 13.76 10.06 -13.33
N LEU A 67 13.98 9.60 -12.10
CA LEU A 67 12.93 9.57 -11.07
C LEU A 67 12.47 10.99 -10.68
N ASP A 68 13.39 11.95 -10.55
CA ASP A 68 13.05 13.35 -10.26
C ASP A 68 12.28 13.99 -11.44
N GLN A 69 12.61 13.66 -12.69
CA GLN A 69 11.86 14.10 -13.87
C GLN A 69 10.46 13.50 -13.93
N ILE A 70 10.30 12.21 -13.62
CA ILE A 70 8.99 11.55 -13.50
C ILE A 70 8.16 12.22 -12.41
N HIS A 71 8.76 12.50 -11.25
CA HIS A 71 8.10 13.19 -10.16
C HIS A 71 7.65 14.60 -10.57
N SER A 72 8.53 15.43 -11.14
CA SER A 72 8.17 16.78 -11.63
C SER A 72 7.08 16.72 -12.71
N LEU A 73 7.11 15.74 -13.61
CA LEU A 73 6.06 15.57 -14.61
C LEU A 73 4.68 15.32 -13.98
N ILE A 74 4.62 14.50 -12.93
CA ILE A 74 3.37 14.21 -12.20
C ILE A 74 2.92 15.41 -11.35
N GLU A 75 3.81 15.96 -10.51
CA GLU A 75 3.44 17.01 -9.54
C GLU A 75 3.27 18.39 -10.18
N GLU A 76 4.07 18.73 -11.18
CA GLU A 76 4.14 20.09 -11.73
C GLU A 76 3.38 20.23 -13.06
N LYS A 77 3.11 19.12 -13.77
CA LYS A 77 2.30 19.15 -15.01
C LYS A 77 0.96 18.47 -14.86
N PHE A 78 0.92 17.21 -14.40
CA PHE A 78 -0.35 16.47 -14.31
C PHE A 78 -1.27 17.01 -13.21
N LEU A 79 -0.76 17.21 -11.99
CA LEU A 79 -1.58 17.68 -10.88
C LEU A 79 -2.27 19.03 -11.20
N PRO A 80 -1.57 20.07 -11.69
CA PRO A 80 -2.24 21.32 -12.09
C PRO A 80 -3.22 21.17 -13.25
N LEU A 81 -3.02 20.20 -14.14
CA LEU A 81 -3.98 19.89 -15.20
C LEU A 81 -5.27 19.32 -14.60
N SER A 82 -5.14 18.35 -13.68
CA SER A 82 -6.27 17.72 -12.98
C SER A 82 -7.03 18.67 -12.05
N GLU A 83 -6.41 19.74 -11.55
CA GLU A 83 -7.09 20.76 -10.73
C GLU A 83 -7.88 21.78 -11.58
N ARG A 84 -7.56 21.92 -12.86
CA ARG A 84 -8.14 22.92 -13.76
C ARG A 84 -9.27 22.39 -14.63
N ASP A 85 -9.37 21.07 -14.75
CA ASP A 85 -10.40 20.42 -15.54
C ASP A 85 -11.63 20.09 -14.68
N ASN A 86 -12.76 19.83 -15.36
CA ASN A 86 -13.94 19.26 -14.71
C ASN A 86 -13.92 17.72 -14.83
N ASN A 87 -12.74 17.12 -14.95
CA ASN A 87 -12.60 15.69 -15.14
C ASN A 87 -12.60 15.00 -13.77
N THR A 88 -13.73 14.36 -13.46
CA THR A 88 -13.94 13.63 -12.21
C THR A 88 -12.94 12.49 -11.98
N THR A 89 -12.24 12.03 -13.02
CA THR A 89 -11.25 10.94 -12.94
C THR A 89 -9.83 11.44 -12.62
N GLY A 90 -9.57 12.75 -12.63
CA GLY A 90 -8.22 13.32 -12.46
C GLY A 90 -7.56 12.91 -11.15
N ILE A 91 -8.33 12.81 -10.07
CA ILE A 91 -7.79 12.46 -8.75
C ILE A 91 -7.48 10.96 -8.65
N GLY A 92 -8.38 10.09 -9.16
CA GLY A 92 -8.10 8.66 -9.25
C GLY A 92 -6.84 8.38 -10.06
N THR A 93 -6.68 9.08 -11.18
CA THR A 93 -5.49 9.02 -12.03
C THR A 93 -4.24 9.47 -11.26
N TYR A 94 -4.30 10.55 -10.49
CA TYR A 94 -3.19 11.03 -9.67
C TYR A 94 -2.77 10.01 -8.58
N ILE A 95 -3.74 9.35 -7.94
CA ILE A 95 -3.47 8.30 -6.95
C ILE A 95 -2.73 7.13 -7.60
N GLU A 96 -3.18 6.67 -8.77
CA GLU A 96 -2.53 5.58 -9.51
C GLU A 96 -1.13 5.95 -9.99
N LEU A 97 -0.93 7.19 -10.45
CA LEU A 97 0.40 7.70 -10.80
C LEU A 97 1.35 7.72 -9.59
N ASN A 98 0.85 8.02 -8.40
CA ASN A 98 1.64 7.94 -7.17
C ASN A 98 2.01 6.51 -6.77
N GLN A 99 1.10 5.55 -6.97
CA GLN A 99 1.40 4.12 -6.77
C GLN A 99 2.45 3.63 -7.77
N LEU A 100 2.33 4.03 -9.05
CA LEU A 100 3.31 3.76 -10.08
C LEU A 100 4.69 4.36 -9.72
N LYS A 101 4.72 5.63 -9.27
CA LYS A 101 5.94 6.29 -8.78
C LYS A 101 6.60 5.46 -7.67
N LYS A 102 5.83 4.98 -6.70
CA LYS A 102 6.35 4.10 -5.63
C LYS A 102 6.96 2.82 -6.20
N ALA A 103 6.29 2.14 -7.12
CA ALA A 103 6.80 0.93 -7.76
C ALA A 103 8.10 1.19 -8.56
N LEU A 104 8.21 2.32 -9.26
CA LEU A 104 9.42 2.74 -9.96
C LEU A 104 10.59 2.98 -9.00
N HIS A 105 10.34 3.60 -7.84
CA HIS A 105 11.35 3.77 -6.79
C HIS A 105 11.81 2.44 -6.19
N GLU A 106 10.89 1.49 -5.98
CA GLU A 106 11.21 0.14 -5.51
C GLU A 106 12.06 -0.60 -6.55
N ALA A 107 11.67 -0.58 -7.83
CA ALA A 107 12.42 -1.19 -8.93
C ALA A 107 13.80 -0.54 -9.15
N ALA A 108 13.93 0.77 -8.95
CA ALA A 108 15.22 1.46 -9.03
C ALA A 108 16.21 0.99 -7.95
N ASN A 109 15.72 0.65 -6.75
CA ASN A 109 16.55 0.13 -5.67
C ASN A 109 16.74 -1.39 -5.74
N PHE A 110 15.74 -2.10 -6.29
CA PHE A 110 15.67 -3.55 -6.37
C PHE A 110 15.06 -3.99 -7.73
N PRO A 111 15.85 -3.98 -8.82
CA PRO A 111 15.35 -4.30 -10.17
C PRO A 111 14.68 -5.68 -10.29
N HIS A 112 15.07 -6.64 -9.44
CA HIS A 112 14.46 -7.96 -9.38
C HIS A 112 12.94 -7.90 -9.12
N LEU A 113 12.47 -6.95 -8.30
CA LEU A 113 11.03 -6.78 -8.00
C LEU A 113 10.18 -6.58 -9.27
N ALA A 114 10.75 -5.96 -10.32
CA ALA A 114 10.07 -5.79 -11.60
C ALA A 114 10.20 -7.02 -12.53
N ARG A 115 11.29 -7.79 -12.40
CA ARG A 115 11.71 -8.87 -13.30
C ARG A 115 11.08 -10.23 -13.00
N SER A 116 10.53 -10.44 -11.81
CA SER A 116 10.04 -11.74 -11.34
C SER A 116 8.59 -11.66 -10.86
N CYS A 117 7.93 -12.81 -10.77
CA CYS A 117 6.57 -12.89 -10.24
C CYS A 117 6.60 -12.88 -8.71
N THR A 118 5.66 -12.16 -8.10
CA THR A 118 5.55 -12.08 -6.64
C THR A 118 4.52 -13.08 -6.13
N LEU A 119 4.95 -13.95 -5.22
CA LEU A 119 4.10 -14.83 -4.44
C LEU A 119 4.05 -14.32 -3.00
N ALA A 120 2.91 -13.79 -2.59
CA ALA A 120 2.71 -13.30 -1.24
C ALA A 120 2.15 -14.40 -0.32
N VAL A 121 2.56 -14.34 0.95
CA VAL A 121 2.07 -15.21 2.01
C VAL A 121 1.23 -14.38 2.97
N GLY A 122 -0.09 -14.49 2.85
CA GLY A 122 -1.07 -13.83 3.72
C GLY A 122 -1.52 -14.70 4.90
N GLY A 123 -2.30 -14.12 5.79
CA GLY A 123 -2.86 -14.80 6.96
C GLY A 123 -2.82 -13.95 8.22
N SER A 124 -3.63 -14.33 9.21
CA SER A 124 -3.72 -13.67 10.52
C SER A 124 -2.38 -13.61 11.26
N PHE A 125 -2.33 -12.78 12.30
CA PHE A 125 -1.17 -12.71 13.17
C PHE A 125 -0.83 -14.09 13.78
N SER A 126 0.45 -14.45 13.86
CA SER A 126 0.91 -15.75 14.39
C SER A 126 0.49 -17.02 13.62
N ALA A 127 -0.10 -16.90 12.43
CA ALA A 127 -0.41 -18.03 11.55
C ALA A 127 0.83 -18.81 11.06
N GLY A 128 2.04 -18.28 11.25
CA GLY A 128 3.30 -18.98 10.96
C GLY A 128 3.94 -18.67 9.60
N LYS A 129 3.58 -17.55 8.96
CA LYS A 129 4.06 -17.11 7.63
C LYS A 129 5.58 -17.18 7.44
N SER A 130 6.34 -16.49 8.28
CA SER A 130 7.81 -16.48 8.20
C SER A 130 8.43 -17.87 8.43
N ARG A 131 7.83 -18.68 9.32
CA ARG A 131 8.29 -20.06 9.58
C ARG A 131 7.98 -20.99 8.39
N PHE A 132 6.84 -20.80 7.75
CA PHE A 132 6.47 -21.49 6.51
C PHE A 132 7.47 -21.16 5.39
N LEU A 133 7.76 -19.88 5.16
CA LEU A 133 8.73 -19.45 4.16
C LEU A 133 10.13 -20.02 4.41
N ASN A 134 10.65 -19.92 5.64
CA ASN A 134 11.95 -20.52 6.01
C ASN A 134 12.01 -22.02 5.68
N SER A 135 10.91 -22.75 5.93
CA SER A 135 10.83 -24.19 5.66
C SER A 135 10.75 -24.48 4.16
N VAL A 136 9.83 -23.85 3.43
CA VAL A 136 9.54 -24.18 2.03
C VAL A 136 10.70 -23.81 1.11
N LEU A 137 11.42 -22.73 1.44
CA LEU A 137 12.58 -22.25 0.70
C LEU A 137 13.88 -22.97 1.07
N GLY A 138 13.87 -23.80 2.13
CA GLY A 138 15.06 -24.52 2.58
C GLY A 138 16.10 -23.63 3.28
N CYS A 139 15.68 -22.49 3.83
CA CYS A 139 16.55 -21.54 4.52
C CYS A 139 16.16 -21.43 6.00
N PRO A 140 16.51 -22.43 6.84
CA PRO A 140 16.17 -22.40 8.26
C PRO A 140 16.77 -21.15 8.92
N SER A 141 15.93 -20.39 9.62
CA SER A 141 16.30 -19.19 10.38
C SER A 141 16.72 -17.95 9.57
N LEU A 142 16.30 -17.84 8.30
CA LEU A 142 16.50 -16.63 7.51
C LEU A 142 15.63 -15.47 8.02
N LEU A 143 14.32 -15.70 8.08
CA LEU A 143 13.36 -14.76 8.64
C LEU A 143 13.22 -14.97 10.15
N PRO A 144 13.08 -13.89 10.95
CA PRO A 144 12.68 -13.98 12.35
C PRO A 144 11.30 -14.66 12.47
N THR A 145 11.13 -15.57 13.44
CA THR A 145 9.87 -16.32 13.63
C THR A 145 9.25 -16.09 15.02
N ASP A 146 9.77 -15.12 15.78
CA ASP A 146 9.30 -14.84 17.14
C ASP A 146 7.87 -14.24 17.12
N THR A 147 7.01 -14.73 18.02
CA THR A 147 5.54 -14.54 18.02
C THR A 147 5.05 -13.20 18.56
N THR A 148 5.93 -12.23 18.80
CA THR A 148 5.52 -10.84 19.11
C THR A 148 5.20 -10.07 17.81
N PRO A 149 4.59 -8.88 17.84
CA PRO A 149 4.19 -8.14 16.62
C PRO A 149 5.39 -7.66 15.78
N THR A 150 6.08 -8.57 15.07
CA THR A 150 7.45 -8.36 14.56
C THR A 150 7.55 -8.22 13.06
N THR A 151 6.57 -8.74 12.32
CA THR A 151 6.47 -8.53 10.87
C THR A 151 5.56 -7.34 10.61
N SER A 152 5.99 -6.11 10.88
CA SER A 152 5.25 -4.91 10.40
C SER A 152 5.88 -4.33 9.14
N ILE A 153 6.97 -4.93 8.65
CA ILE A 153 7.68 -4.48 7.45
C ILE A 153 7.59 -5.59 6.39
N PRO A 154 7.02 -5.31 5.20
CA PRO A 154 7.02 -6.22 4.07
C PRO A 154 8.44 -6.70 3.76
N THR A 155 8.65 -8.02 3.71
CA THR A 155 9.97 -8.61 3.46
C THR A 155 9.94 -9.45 2.20
N TYR A 156 10.68 -9.02 1.18
CA TYR A 156 10.84 -9.72 -0.10
C TYR A 156 12.05 -10.63 -0.05
N LEU A 157 11.88 -11.89 -0.45
CA LEU A 157 12.92 -12.89 -0.54
C LEU A 157 13.01 -13.37 -1.98
N TYR A 158 14.21 -13.32 -2.55
CA TYR A 158 14.43 -13.75 -3.93
C TYR A 158 15.81 -14.39 -4.09
N GLN A 159 15.92 -15.20 -5.13
CA GLN A 159 17.19 -15.79 -5.51
C GLN A 159 18.08 -14.73 -6.18
N GLY A 160 19.36 -14.73 -5.82
CA GLY A 160 20.38 -13.96 -6.52
C GLY A 160 21.76 -14.60 -6.38
N ASP A 161 22.79 -13.87 -6.78
CA ASP A 161 24.17 -14.37 -6.79
C ASP A 161 24.88 -14.08 -5.45
N GLN A 162 24.32 -13.18 -4.65
CA GLN A 162 24.89 -12.72 -3.39
C GLN A 162 23.96 -12.99 -2.20
N SER A 163 24.54 -13.09 -1.01
CA SER A 163 23.78 -13.17 0.24
C SER A 163 23.71 -11.78 0.88
N ASN A 164 22.81 -10.94 0.38
CA ASN A 164 22.66 -9.56 0.83
C ASN A 164 21.29 -9.31 1.44
N MET A 165 21.23 -8.37 2.39
CA MET A 165 19.97 -7.87 2.94
C MET A 165 20.00 -6.36 2.99
N HIS A 166 18.91 -5.73 2.60
CA HIS A 166 18.77 -4.29 2.60
C HIS A 166 17.41 -3.88 3.16
N ALA A 167 17.41 -2.84 3.98
CA ALA A 167 16.20 -2.12 4.35
C ALA A 167 16.07 -0.88 3.46
N LEU A 168 14.88 -0.63 2.93
CA LEU A 168 14.53 0.60 2.24
C LEU A 168 13.57 1.39 3.12
N ASN A 169 13.89 2.63 3.40
CA ASN A 169 13.01 3.54 4.14
C ASN A 169 12.14 4.38 3.21
N PHE A 170 11.08 4.99 3.76
CA PHE A 170 10.18 5.87 3.00
C PHE A 170 10.86 7.14 2.44
N GLN A 171 12.07 7.47 2.92
CA GLN A 171 12.90 8.56 2.41
C GLN A 171 13.87 8.12 1.29
N GLY A 172 13.68 6.92 0.73
CA GLY A 172 14.44 6.40 -0.40
C GLY A 172 15.88 5.97 -0.06
N LYS A 173 16.23 5.83 1.22
CA LYS A 173 17.53 5.32 1.65
C LYS A 173 17.52 3.80 1.69
N LYS A 174 18.36 3.20 0.83
CA LYS A 174 18.73 1.79 0.88
C LYS A 174 19.91 1.61 1.85
N THR A 175 19.68 0.86 2.91
CA THR A 175 20.66 0.60 3.97
C THR A 175 20.97 -0.90 4.04
N PRO A 176 22.23 -1.32 3.88
CA PRO A 176 22.62 -2.72 4.06
C PRO A 176 22.42 -3.12 5.52
N ILE A 177 21.83 -4.29 5.74
CA ILE A 177 21.61 -4.87 7.06
C ILE A 177 22.12 -6.31 7.09
N ASP A 178 22.45 -6.82 8.28
CA ASP A 178 22.79 -8.23 8.47
C ASP A 178 21.64 -8.98 9.19
N LYS A 179 21.84 -10.29 9.43
CA LYS A 179 20.84 -11.14 10.10
C LYS A 179 20.55 -10.68 11.55
N GLU A 180 21.53 -10.11 12.25
CA GLU A 180 21.32 -9.60 13.60
C GLU A 180 20.56 -8.27 13.58
N ALA A 181 20.84 -7.39 12.62
CA ALA A 181 20.09 -6.16 12.39
C ALA A 181 18.64 -6.48 12.03
N LEU A 182 18.39 -7.44 11.14
CA LEU A 182 17.03 -7.91 10.81
C LEU A 182 16.27 -8.35 12.07
N LYS A 183 16.89 -9.20 12.91
CA LYS A 183 16.30 -9.63 14.20
C LYS A 183 16.10 -8.46 15.17
N ALA A 184 17.01 -7.50 15.20
CA ALA A 184 16.94 -6.34 16.08
C ALA A 184 15.76 -5.43 15.69
N ILE A 185 15.67 -5.08 14.41
CA ILE A 185 14.65 -4.20 13.83
C ILE A 185 13.26 -4.84 13.92
N CYS A 186 13.13 -6.12 13.59
CA CYS A 186 11.84 -6.80 13.63
C CYS A 186 11.36 -7.07 15.07
N HIS A 187 12.26 -7.35 16.03
CA HIS A 187 11.85 -7.83 17.36
C HIS A 187 12.56 -7.18 18.53
N ALA A 188 13.90 -7.23 18.53
CA ALA A 188 14.63 -7.03 19.77
C ALA A 188 14.62 -5.58 20.27
N PHE A 189 14.57 -4.60 19.36
CA PHE A 189 14.47 -3.19 19.71
C PHE A 189 13.12 -2.83 20.35
N TYR A 190 12.02 -3.38 19.84
CA TYR A 190 10.71 -3.20 20.47
C TYR A 190 10.72 -3.76 21.89
N LYS A 191 11.19 -5.01 22.06
CA LYS A 191 11.23 -5.66 23.39
C LYS A 191 12.13 -4.92 24.40
N ARG A 192 13.26 -4.35 23.96
CA ARG A 192 14.28 -3.78 24.85
C ARG A 192 14.12 -2.27 25.10
N PHE A 193 13.64 -1.54 24.08
CA PHE A 193 13.62 -0.08 24.03
C PHE A 193 12.24 0.50 23.65
N ASN A 194 11.25 -0.34 23.34
CA ASN A 194 9.93 0.09 22.86
C ASN A 194 9.99 0.94 21.57
N VAL A 195 10.93 0.61 20.66
CA VAL A 195 11.09 1.27 19.36
C VAL A 195 10.60 0.35 18.23
N THR A 196 9.78 0.88 17.32
CA THR A 196 9.36 0.22 16.07
C THR A 196 9.90 0.95 14.85
N PHE A 197 10.12 0.21 13.77
CA PHE A 197 10.56 0.72 12.48
C PHE A 197 9.49 0.60 11.39
N SER A 198 8.27 0.15 11.73
CA SER A 198 7.14 -0.01 10.79
C SER A 198 6.79 1.27 10.03
N HIS A 199 6.89 2.44 10.68
CA HIS A 199 6.58 3.75 10.07
C HIS A 199 7.78 4.38 9.37
N VAL A 200 8.96 3.78 9.48
CA VAL A 200 10.21 4.29 8.88
C VAL A 200 10.55 3.47 7.64
N LEU A 201 10.43 2.14 7.74
CA LEU A 201 10.85 1.20 6.71
C LEU A 201 9.69 0.85 5.79
N GLN A 202 9.91 1.08 4.51
CA GLN A 202 8.99 0.74 3.44
C GLN A 202 9.00 -0.77 3.17
N LEU A 203 10.20 -1.36 3.05
CA LEU A 203 10.37 -2.79 2.83
C LEU A 203 11.76 -3.27 3.24
N ILE A 204 11.89 -4.58 3.36
CA ILE A 204 13.17 -5.29 3.45
C ILE A 204 13.30 -6.21 2.25
N ALA A 205 14.48 -6.23 1.63
CA ALA A 205 14.82 -7.09 0.51
C ALA A 205 15.97 -8.02 0.91
N ILE A 206 15.76 -9.32 0.76
CA ILE A 206 16.69 -10.39 1.10
C ILE A 206 17.02 -11.18 -0.18
N GLU A 207 18.25 -11.04 -0.63
CA GLU A 207 18.83 -11.82 -1.71
C GLU A 207 19.56 -13.01 -1.10
N GLN A 208 19.31 -14.23 -1.60
CA GLN A 208 20.03 -15.43 -1.18
C GLN A 208 20.44 -16.32 -2.36
N PRO A 209 21.68 -16.82 -2.38
CA PRO A 209 22.09 -17.80 -3.37
C PRO A 209 21.44 -19.15 -3.12
N GLY A 210 21.04 -19.84 -4.20
CA GLY A 210 20.49 -21.20 -4.12
C GLY A 210 19.10 -21.28 -3.48
N LEU A 211 18.37 -20.16 -3.36
CA LEU A 211 16.97 -20.17 -2.94
C LEU A 211 16.15 -20.99 -3.93
N ARG A 212 15.24 -21.85 -3.43
CA ARG A 212 14.32 -22.60 -4.29
C ARG A 212 13.38 -21.64 -5.02
N TYR A 213 13.01 -22.00 -6.25
CA TYR A 213 12.11 -21.24 -7.12
C TYR A 213 12.70 -19.89 -7.57
N PRO A 214 13.75 -19.88 -8.43
CA PRO A 214 14.54 -18.69 -8.75
C PRO A 214 13.77 -17.61 -9.51
N ASN A 215 12.64 -17.93 -10.16
CA ASN A 215 11.84 -16.94 -10.87
C ASN A 215 10.77 -16.28 -9.99
N LEU A 216 10.67 -16.68 -8.71
CA LEU A 216 9.73 -16.13 -7.75
C LEU A 216 10.38 -15.18 -6.76
N ILE A 217 9.58 -14.20 -6.35
CA ILE A 217 9.83 -13.36 -5.19
C ILE A 217 8.80 -13.73 -4.15
N PHE A 218 9.27 -14.21 -3.00
CA PHE A 218 8.40 -14.52 -1.87
C PHE A 218 8.23 -13.29 -1.01
N LEU A 219 7.00 -12.89 -0.77
CA LEU A 219 6.67 -11.74 0.06
C LEU A 219 6.10 -12.22 1.40
N ASP A 220 6.87 -12.01 2.47
CA ASP A 220 6.38 -12.14 3.85
C ASP A 220 5.69 -10.83 4.23
N THR A 221 4.38 -10.89 4.47
CA THR A 221 3.59 -9.71 4.83
C THR A 221 3.35 -9.62 6.34
N PRO A 222 3.08 -8.42 6.85
CA PRO A 222 2.44 -8.29 8.15
C PRO A 222 1.15 -9.11 8.26
N GLY A 223 0.83 -9.55 9.48
CA GLY A 223 -0.47 -10.14 9.77
C GLY A 223 -1.53 -9.05 9.87
N TYR A 224 -2.68 -9.25 9.24
CA TYR A 224 -3.71 -8.21 9.13
C TYR A 224 -4.46 -7.89 10.44
N SER A 225 -4.36 -8.76 11.45
CA SER A 225 -5.24 -8.77 12.64
C SER A 225 -4.55 -8.33 13.95
N LYS A 226 -3.56 -7.43 13.91
CA LYS A 226 -2.69 -7.11 15.06
C LYS A 226 -3.30 -6.22 16.18
N SER A 227 -4.55 -5.75 16.07
CA SER A 227 -5.02 -4.55 16.80
C SER A 227 -5.99 -4.75 17.99
N GLU A 228 -6.09 -5.93 18.63
CA GLU A 228 -7.02 -6.09 19.77
C GLU A 228 -6.40 -5.93 21.17
N GLY A 229 -5.07 -5.80 21.30
CA GLY A 229 -4.38 -5.93 22.60
C GLY A 229 -3.59 -4.71 23.11
N MET A 230 -3.45 -3.64 22.33
CA MET A 230 -2.79 -2.39 22.77
C MET A 230 -3.69 -1.22 22.41
N GLY A 231 -3.79 -0.24 23.31
CA GLY A 231 -4.75 0.87 23.33
C GLY A 231 -5.39 1.26 21.99
N ALA A 232 -6.71 1.37 22.01
CA ALA A 232 -7.60 1.65 20.89
C ALA A 232 -7.41 3.06 20.26
N SER A 233 -6.21 3.36 19.76
CA SER A 233 -5.91 4.58 18.99
C SER A 233 -4.99 4.37 17.77
N ASP A 234 -4.62 3.13 17.41
CA ASP A 234 -3.86 2.81 16.17
C ASP A 234 -4.70 1.96 15.21
N ASN A 235 -5.82 2.51 14.72
CA ASN A 235 -6.62 1.86 13.67
C ASN A 235 -6.05 2.16 12.27
N ASN A 236 -5.89 1.12 11.45
CA ASN A 236 -5.82 1.09 9.96
C ASN A 236 -4.49 1.08 9.18
N THR A 237 -3.30 1.24 9.75
CA THR A 237 -2.06 1.28 8.92
C THR A 237 -1.60 -0.11 8.45
N ASP A 238 -1.45 -1.07 9.37
CA ASP A 238 -0.93 -2.42 9.08
C ASP A 238 -1.86 -3.22 8.13
N ALA A 239 -3.19 -3.11 8.30
CA ALA A 239 -4.16 -3.79 7.44
C ALA A 239 -4.20 -3.17 6.03
N THR A 240 -4.10 -1.85 5.90
CA THR A 240 -4.06 -1.16 4.60
C THR A 240 -2.78 -1.48 3.84
N ILE A 241 -1.63 -1.43 4.53
CA ILE A 241 -0.34 -1.84 3.95
C ILE A 241 -0.40 -3.31 3.50
N SER A 242 -0.90 -4.20 4.36
CA SER A 242 -1.06 -5.62 4.01
C SER A 242 -1.97 -5.81 2.80
N ARG A 243 -3.11 -5.11 2.73
CA ARG A 243 -4.03 -5.15 1.59
C ARG A 243 -3.34 -4.70 0.30
N MET A 244 -2.60 -3.60 0.32
CA MET A 244 -1.87 -3.11 -0.87
C MET A 244 -0.85 -4.13 -1.39
N HIS A 245 -0.06 -4.72 -0.50
CA HIS A 245 0.95 -5.71 -0.88
C HIS A 245 0.34 -7.04 -1.33
N LEU A 246 -0.75 -7.47 -0.70
CA LEU A 246 -1.43 -8.73 -1.07
C LEU A 246 -2.21 -8.59 -2.39
N ARG A 247 -2.81 -7.43 -2.66
CA ARG A 247 -3.50 -7.15 -3.94
C ARG A 247 -2.57 -7.10 -5.14
N SER A 248 -1.34 -6.63 -4.96
CA SER A 248 -0.35 -6.47 -6.04
C SER A 248 0.45 -7.75 -6.33
N ALA A 249 0.29 -8.81 -5.54
CA ALA A 249 0.99 -10.06 -5.73
C ALA A 249 0.37 -10.91 -6.86
N ASP A 250 1.20 -11.48 -7.73
CA ASP A 250 0.78 -12.36 -8.83
C ASP A 250 0.10 -13.64 -8.31
N TYR A 251 0.57 -14.15 -7.17
CA TYR A 251 0.05 -15.34 -6.51
C TYR A 251 -0.10 -15.11 -5.00
N LEU A 252 -1.12 -15.73 -4.42
CA LEU A 252 -1.38 -15.65 -2.98
C LEU A 252 -1.47 -17.05 -2.35
N ILE A 253 -0.67 -17.26 -1.31
CA ILE A 253 -0.84 -18.34 -0.36
C ILE A 253 -1.44 -17.76 0.92
N TRP A 254 -2.56 -18.32 1.39
CA TRP A 254 -3.20 -17.90 2.63
C TRP A 254 -2.99 -18.94 3.75
N LEU A 255 -2.34 -18.54 4.85
CA LEU A 255 -2.11 -19.42 5.99
C LEU A 255 -3.19 -19.29 7.05
N VAL A 256 -3.71 -20.45 7.46
CA VAL A 256 -4.66 -20.60 8.56
C VAL A 256 -4.03 -21.47 9.64
N ASP A 257 -4.03 -21.02 10.90
CA ASP A 257 -3.57 -21.87 12.00
C ASP A 257 -4.55 -23.03 12.24
N GLN A 258 -4.06 -24.26 12.32
CA GLN A 258 -4.88 -25.44 12.66
C GLN A 258 -5.66 -25.30 13.98
N GLN A 259 -5.23 -24.42 14.90
CA GLN A 259 -5.94 -24.18 16.16
C GLN A 259 -7.34 -23.60 15.94
N ASN A 260 -7.56 -22.90 14.82
CA ASN A 260 -8.84 -22.25 14.52
C ASN A 260 -9.92 -23.22 14.04
N GLY A 261 -9.57 -24.49 13.79
CA GLY A 261 -10.50 -25.54 13.34
C GLY A 261 -10.92 -25.43 11.87
N THR A 262 -11.25 -24.23 11.40
CA THR A 262 -11.46 -23.90 9.98
C THR A 262 -10.90 -22.51 9.70
N ILE A 263 -11.00 -22.03 8.46
CA ILE A 263 -10.69 -20.64 8.13
C ILE A 263 -11.62 -19.68 8.91
N PRO A 264 -11.08 -18.78 9.74
CA PRO A 264 -11.89 -17.84 10.51
C PRO A 264 -12.69 -16.88 9.63
N GLN A 265 -13.85 -16.41 10.12
CA GLN A 265 -14.66 -15.41 9.42
C GLN A 265 -13.89 -14.10 9.11
N PRO A 266 -13.05 -13.56 10.01
CA PRO A 266 -12.22 -12.40 9.69
C PRO A 266 -11.21 -12.64 8.55
N ASP A 267 -10.72 -13.88 8.39
CA ASP A 267 -9.85 -14.24 7.26
C ASP A 267 -10.66 -14.19 5.94
N ILE A 268 -11.88 -14.73 5.95
CA ILE A 268 -12.80 -14.72 4.80
C ILE A 268 -13.11 -13.28 4.37
N GLU A 269 -13.53 -12.43 5.30
CA GLU A 269 -13.84 -11.02 5.04
C GLU A 269 -12.62 -10.26 4.50
N PHE A 270 -11.44 -10.54 5.04
CA PHE A 270 -10.22 -9.94 4.56
C PHE A 270 -9.90 -10.37 3.12
N ILE A 271 -9.98 -11.67 2.80
CA ILE A 271 -9.73 -12.20 1.46
C ILE A 271 -10.74 -11.64 0.46
N GLN A 272 -12.03 -11.60 0.80
CA GLN A 272 -13.07 -11.01 -0.05
C GLN A 272 -12.80 -9.52 -0.31
N GLY A 273 -12.37 -8.77 0.72
CA GLY A 273 -11.97 -7.38 0.58
C GLY A 273 -10.72 -7.16 -0.28
N LEU A 274 -9.89 -8.19 -0.51
CA LEU A 274 -8.79 -8.09 -1.48
C LEU A 274 -9.30 -8.03 -2.92
N GLU A 275 -10.54 -8.45 -3.21
CA GLU A 275 -11.11 -8.49 -4.55
C GLU A 275 -10.14 -9.16 -5.55
N LEU A 276 -9.73 -10.40 -5.27
CA LEU A 276 -8.80 -11.14 -6.13
C LEU A 276 -9.57 -11.85 -7.25
N ASP A 277 -9.02 -11.83 -8.47
CA ASP A 277 -9.54 -12.64 -9.59
C ASP A 277 -8.77 -13.96 -9.74
N GLN A 278 -7.60 -14.07 -9.11
CA GLN A 278 -6.80 -15.28 -9.11
C GLN A 278 -7.18 -16.19 -7.94
N PRO A 279 -7.22 -17.52 -8.15
CA PRO A 279 -7.47 -18.45 -7.07
C PRO A 279 -6.31 -18.46 -6.07
N ILE A 280 -6.63 -18.57 -4.79
CA ILE A 280 -5.64 -18.63 -3.70
C ILE A 280 -5.26 -20.08 -3.36
N LEU A 281 -4.06 -20.32 -2.84
CA LEU A 281 -3.74 -21.60 -2.20
C LEU A 281 -3.88 -21.45 -0.69
N VAL A 282 -4.75 -22.25 -0.04
CA VAL A 282 -4.92 -22.18 1.42
C VAL A 282 -4.11 -23.27 2.11
N ILE A 283 -3.33 -22.87 3.12
CA ILE A 283 -2.48 -23.77 3.90
C ILE A 283 -2.89 -23.76 5.36
N ILE A 284 -3.30 -24.92 5.87
CA ILE A 284 -3.49 -25.17 7.30
C ILE A 284 -2.11 -25.41 7.92
N SER A 285 -1.60 -24.41 8.64
CA SER A 285 -0.26 -24.43 9.22
C SER A 285 -0.22 -25.25 10.52
N LYS A 286 1.00 -25.63 10.94
CA LYS A 286 1.26 -26.39 12.18
C LYS A 286 0.54 -27.75 12.20
N ALA A 287 0.37 -28.37 11.02
CA ALA A 287 -0.41 -29.60 10.84
C ALA A 287 0.12 -30.79 11.66
N ASP A 288 1.40 -30.78 12.05
CA ASP A 288 2.01 -31.78 12.94
C ASP A 288 1.41 -31.83 14.35
N LYS A 289 0.64 -30.81 14.75
CA LYS A 289 0.00 -30.76 16.07
C LYS A 289 -1.29 -31.57 16.19
N LYS A 290 -1.80 -32.13 15.09
CA LYS A 290 -3.01 -32.96 15.08
C LYS A 290 -2.78 -34.27 14.32
N PRO A 291 -3.53 -35.33 14.62
CA PRO A 291 -3.53 -36.55 13.82
C PRO A 291 -3.91 -36.27 12.35
N GLU A 292 -3.35 -37.04 11.41
CA GLU A 292 -3.59 -36.85 9.97
C GLU A 292 -5.08 -36.91 9.60
N ALA A 293 -5.87 -37.77 10.26
CA ALA A 293 -7.32 -37.85 10.06
C ALA A 293 -8.04 -36.53 10.42
N GLN A 294 -7.64 -35.88 11.52
CA GLN A 294 -8.21 -34.59 11.89
C GLN A 294 -7.78 -33.51 10.89
N ILE A 295 -6.52 -33.50 10.44
CA ILE A 295 -6.08 -32.56 9.40
C ILE A 295 -6.90 -32.73 8.11
N ALA A 296 -7.21 -33.96 7.71
CA ALA A 296 -8.09 -34.22 6.58
C ALA A 296 -9.51 -33.66 6.77
N GLU A 297 -10.07 -33.77 7.98
CA GLU A 297 -11.36 -33.14 8.33
C GLU A 297 -11.28 -31.61 8.28
N LEU A 298 -10.21 -31.00 8.80
CA LEU A 298 -9.99 -29.54 8.74
C LEU A 298 -9.88 -29.05 7.28
N ILE A 299 -9.16 -29.79 6.43
CA ILE A 299 -9.06 -29.50 4.99
C ILE A 299 -10.45 -29.54 4.35
N ALA A 300 -11.24 -30.59 4.60
CA ALA A 300 -12.58 -30.74 4.05
C ALA A 300 -13.55 -29.64 4.55
N SER A 301 -13.46 -29.28 5.83
CA SER A 301 -14.25 -28.19 6.43
C SER A 301 -13.91 -26.84 5.81
N THR A 302 -12.61 -26.56 5.66
CA THR A 302 -12.12 -25.30 5.09
C THR A 302 -12.56 -25.13 3.63
N ARG A 303 -12.52 -26.20 2.82
CA ARG A 303 -13.07 -26.18 1.44
C ARG A 303 -14.53 -25.78 1.42
N LYS A 304 -15.37 -26.43 2.24
CA LYS A 304 -16.80 -26.11 2.33
C LYS A 304 -17.04 -24.65 2.74
N THR A 305 -16.21 -24.10 3.64
CA THR A 305 -16.30 -22.69 4.03
C THR A 305 -15.92 -21.76 2.88
N LEU A 306 -14.85 -22.06 2.14
CA LEU A 306 -14.43 -21.27 0.96
C LEU A 306 -15.48 -21.33 -0.16
N ASP A 307 -16.01 -22.52 -0.46
CA ASP A 307 -17.07 -22.71 -1.46
C ASP A 307 -18.32 -21.90 -1.10
N LYS A 308 -18.74 -21.91 0.18
CA LYS A 308 -19.88 -21.13 0.67
C LYS A 308 -19.62 -19.62 0.61
N ALA A 309 -18.37 -19.20 0.76
CA ALA A 309 -17.95 -17.80 0.70
C ALA A 309 -17.66 -17.32 -0.74
N GLU A 310 -17.83 -18.18 -1.75
CA GLU A 310 -17.55 -17.90 -3.16
C GLU A 310 -16.12 -17.39 -3.39
N ILE A 311 -15.16 -17.93 -2.63
CA ILE A 311 -13.73 -17.64 -2.81
C ILE A 311 -13.14 -18.68 -3.74
N ASP A 312 -12.56 -18.24 -4.85
CA ASP A 312 -11.80 -19.12 -5.75
C ASP A 312 -10.49 -19.57 -5.10
N TYR A 313 -10.23 -20.87 -5.10
CA TYR A 313 -8.99 -21.45 -4.57
C TYR A 313 -8.44 -22.57 -5.45
N VAL A 314 -7.11 -22.69 -5.46
CA VAL A 314 -6.39 -23.77 -6.14
C VAL A 314 -6.59 -25.07 -5.38
N ASP A 315 -6.31 -25.02 -4.08
CA ASP A 315 -6.44 -26.17 -3.20
C ASP A 315 -6.41 -25.76 -1.71
N VAL A 316 -6.73 -26.71 -0.82
CA VAL A 316 -6.52 -26.59 0.63
C VAL A 316 -5.65 -27.76 1.10
N VAL A 317 -4.52 -27.45 1.72
CA VAL A 317 -3.57 -28.46 2.22
C VAL A 317 -3.11 -28.19 3.65
N GLY A 318 -2.77 -29.23 4.39
CA GLY A 318 -2.05 -29.09 5.65
C GLY A 318 -0.54 -28.98 5.41
N TYR A 319 0.16 -28.23 6.24
CA TYR A 319 1.63 -28.15 6.18
C TYR A 319 2.26 -28.04 7.57
N SER A 320 3.32 -28.80 7.78
CA SER A 320 4.20 -28.66 8.93
C SER A 320 5.54 -28.08 8.52
N SER A 321 5.82 -26.85 8.96
CA SER A 321 7.14 -26.24 8.82
C SER A 321 8.20 -26.89 9.71
N GLN A 322 7.78 -27.68 10.71
CA GLN A 322 8.70 -28.43 11.57
C GLN A 322 9.16 -29.73 10.91
N LEU A 323 8.23 -30.44 10.27
CA LEU A 323 8.52 -31.68 9.54
C LEU A 323 8.94 -31.42 8.09
N ASN A 324 8.80 -30.18 7.60
CA ASN A 324 8.95 -29.80 6.19
C ASN A 324 8.10 -30.70 5.27
N ARG A 325 6.85 -30.94 5.67
CA ARG A 325 5.97 -31.95 5.07
C ARG A 325 4.56 -31.41 4.84
N GLU A 326 4.03 -31.70 3.65
CA GLU A 326 2.64 -31.49 3.27
C GLU A 326 1.73 -32.63 3.74
N PHE A 327 0.52 -32.29 4.15
CA PHE A 327 -0.57 -33.19 4.50
C PHE A 327 -1.71 -32.95 3.49
N SER A 328 -1.75 -33.78 2.46
CA SER A 328 -2.82 -33.82 1.46
C SER A 328 -2.94 -35.25 0.92
N SER A 329 -3.95 -35.53 0.10
CA SER A 329 -4.12 -36.84 -0.54
C SER A 329 -2.95 -37.22 -1.44
N SER A 330 -2.28 -36.25 -2.06
CA SER A 330 -1.14 -36.48 -2.97
C SER A 330 0.23 -36.19 -2.36
N GLY A 331 0.27 -35.43 -1.25
CA GLY A 331 1.50 -34.96 -0.60
C GLY A 331 2.39 -34.05 -1.46
N THR A 332 1.90 -33.56 -2.59
CA THR A 332 2.71 -32.83 -3.60
C THR A 332 2.03 -31.59 -4.17
N VAL A 333 0.87 -31.19 -3.65
CA VAL A 333 0.09 -30.05 -4.18
C VAL A 333 0.88 -28.75 -4.08
N LEU A 334 1.49 -28.47 -2.92
CA LEU A 334 2.28 -27.25 -2.70
C LEU A 334 3.50 -27.22 -3.60
N THR A 335 4.24 -28.32 -3.68
CA THR A 335 5.44 -28.40 -4.54
C THR A 335 5.07 -28.26 -6.01
N ARG A 336 3.96 -28.88 -6.45
CA ARG A 336 3.46 -28.74 -7.83
C ARG A 336 3.03 -27.30 -8.12
N PHE A 337 2.29 -26.67 -7.21
CA PHE A 337 1.88 -25.27 -7.34
C PHE A 337 3.10 -24.35 -7.48
N LEU A 338 4.05 -24.44 -6.55
CA LEU A 338 5.26 -23.61 -6.57
C LEU A 338 6.10 -23.84 -7.83
N SER A 339 6.24 -25.09 -8.29
CA SER A 339 6.96 -25.40 -9.54
C SER A 339 6.22 -24.90 -10.80
N GLN A 340 4.89 -24.89 -10.76
CA GLN A 340 4.07 -24.39 -11.86
C GLN A 340 4.15 -22.87 -11.98
N VAL A 341 4.18 -22.15 -10.85
CA VAL A 341 4.24 -20.68 -10.85
C VAL A 341 5.66 -20.13 -10.97
N ASP A 342 6.68 -20.94 -10.68
CA ASP A 342 8.10 -20.61 -10.88
C ASP A 342 8.48 -20.58 -12.37
N GLN A 343 7.96 -19.58 -13.06
CA GLN A 343 8.20 -19.34 -14.48
C GLN A 343 8.86 -17.97 -14.67
N PRO A 344 9.76 -17.82 -15.65
CA PRO A 344 10.35 -16.53 -15.96
C PRO A 344 9.26 -15.55 -16.41
N LYS A 345 9.28 -14.33 -15.87
CA LYS A 345 8.37 -13.27 -16.28
C LYS A 345 8.73 -12.78 -17.68
N ALA A 346 7.72 -12.54 -18.53
CA ALA A 346 7.92 -12.02 -19.88
C ALA A 346 8.63 -10.64 -19.88
N GLY A 347 8.35 -9.84 -18.84
CA GLY A 347 8.93 -8.53 -18.57
C GLY A 347 7.97 -7.72 -17.70
N TRP A 348 8.31 -6.46 -17.44
CA TRP A 348 7.44 -5.54 -16.73
C TRP A 348 6.54 -4.78 -17.70
N SER A 349 5.24 -4.93 -17.55
CA SER A 349 4.15 -4.29 -18.30
C SER A 349 3.89 -2.84 -17.89
N VAL A 350 4.91 -2.14 -17.39
CA VAL A 350 4.78 -0.79 -16.84
C VAL A 350 4.27 0.25 -17.84
N LEU A 351 4.60 0.12 -19.12
CA LEU A 351 4.09 1.03 -20.15
C LEU A 351 2.61 0.80 -20.44
N TRP A 352 2.18 -0.47 -20.42
CA TRP A 352 0.76 -0.80 -20.51
C TRP A 352 -0.01 -0.26 -19.30
N GLN A 353 0.57 -0.32 -18.09
CA GLN A 353 -0.05 0.28 -16.90
C GLN A 353 -0.25 1.79 -17.07
N VAL A 354 0.78 2.51 -17.56
CA VAL A 354 0.68 3.95 -17.86
C VAL A 354 -0.43 4.21 -18.87
N GLU A 355 -0.51 3.41 -19.94
CA GLU A 355 -1.56 3.51 -20.93
C GLU A 355 -2.96 3.33 -20.29
N GLN A 356 -3.16 2.34 -19.42
CA GLN A 356 -4.46 2.12 -18.76
C GLN A 356 -4.83 3.21 -17.74
N ILE A 357 -3.84 3.81 -17.07
CA ILE A 357 -4.04 4.95 -16.17
C ILE A 357 -4.55 6.15 -16.98
N PHE A 358 -3.87 6.49 -18.08
CA PHE A 358 -4.22 7.66 -18.90
C PHE A 358 -5.43 7.41 -19.81
N LYS A 359 -5.68 6.19 -20.27
CA LYS A 359 -6.84 5.83 -21.09
C LYS A 359 -8.14 6.28 -20.41
N ARG A 360 -8.33 5.91 -19.13
CA ARG A 360 -9.52 6.31 -18.35
C ARG A 360 -9.67 7.83 -18.24
N TYR A 361 -8.57 8.52 -17.98
CA TYR A 361 -8.56 9.98 -17.91
C TYR A 361 -8.90 10.63 -19.27
N ILE A 362 -8.39 10.08 -20.37
CA ILE A 362 -8.60 10.56 -21.74
C ILE A 362 -10.02 10.23 -22.26
N ASP A 363 -10.53 9.03 -21.99
CA ASP A 363 -11.86 8.57 -22.43
C ASP A 363 -12.97 9.50 -21.91
N GLN A 364 -12.81 10.03 -20.68
CA GLN A 364 -13.73 11.01 -20.13
C GLN A 364 -13.77 12.31 -20.95
N TYR A 365 -12.62 12.77 -21.46
CA TYR A 365 -12.59 13.92 -22.38
C TYR A 365 -13.30 13.63 -23.71
N GLU A 366 -13.17 12.41 -24.23
CA GLU A 366 -13.85 12.02 -25.47
C GLU A 366 -15.37 12.00 -25.29
N SER A 367 -15.85 11.43 -24.18
CA SER A 367 -17.27 11.40 -23.81
C SER A 367 -17.84 12.83 -23.66
N GLN A 368 -17.16 13.69 -22.90
CA GLN A 368 -17.56 15.09 -22.73
C GLN A 368 -17.52 15.86 -24.06
N HIS A 369 -16.51 15.63 -24.89
CA HIS A 369 -16.37 16.27 -26.20
C HIS A 369 -17.51 15.83 -27.16
N LEU A 370 -17.89 14.56 -27.17
CA LEU A 370 -19.00 14.05 -27.98
C LEU A 370 -20.33 14.70 -27.55
N SER A 371 -20.60 14.76 -26.25
CA SER A 371 -21.80 15.42 -25.69
C SER A 371 -21.85 16.92 -26.02
N ALA A 372 -20.74 17.63 -25.83
CA ALA A 372 -20.65 19.05 -26.16
C ALA A 372 -20.78 19.30 -27.68
N LYS A 373 -20.25 18.40 -28.51
CA LYS A 373 -20.37 18.49 -29.98
C LYS A 373 -21.82 18.30 -30.45
N LEU A 374 -22.52 17.32 -29.89
CA LEU A 374 -23.96 17.11 -30.15
C LEU A 374 -24.77 18.33 -29.71
N THR A 375 -24.52 18.83 -28.49
CA THR A 375 -25.18 20.04 -27.96
C THR A 375 -24.94 21.25 -28.88
N HIS A 376 -23.69 21.47 -29.32
CA HIS A 376 -23.35 22.54 -30.24
C HIS A 376 -24.09 22.40 -31.59
N ALA A 377 -24.19 21.18 -32.14
CA ALA A 377 -24.91 20.93 -33.38
C ALA A 377 -26.41 21.24 -33.24
N THR A 378 -27.06 20.75 -32.17
CA THR A 378 -28.48 21.02 -31.89
C THR A 378 -28.75 22.51 -31.70
N ILE A 379 -27.91 23.22 -30.93
CA ILE A 379 -28.05 24.67 -30.75
C ILE A 379 -27.90 25.39 -32.10
N ASN A 380 -26.95 24.96 -32.93
CA ASN A 380 -26.74 25.56 -34.24
C ASN A 380 -27.96 25.38 -35.15
N GLU A 381 -28.59 24.20 -35.16
CA GLU A 381 -29.85 23.97 -35.90
C GLU A 381 -30.99 24.87 -35.39
N LEU A 382 -31.18 24.97 -34.07
CA LEU A 382 -32.24 25.80 -33.45
C LEU A 382 -32.10 27.29 -33.73
N ILE A 383 -30.88 27.81 -33.93
CA ILE A 383 -30.65 29.22 -34.29
C ILE A 383 -31.27 29.56 -35.65
N PHE A 384 -31.32 28.59 -36.59
CA PHE A 384 -31.85 28.78 -37.94
C PHE A 384 -33.33 28.42 -38.09
N ASP A 385 -34.00 27.96 -37.02
CA ASP A 385 -35.43 27.67 -37.03
C ASP A 385 -36.26 28.97 -37.07
N GLU A 386 -37.15 29.09 -38.06
CA GLU A 386 -38.00 30.27 -38.29
C GLU A 386 -39.02 30.51 -37.15
N SER A 387 -39.35 29.47 -36.38
CA SER A 387 -40.33 29.54 -35.28
C SER A 387 -39.78 30.15 -33.98
N VAL A 388 -38.47 30.41 -33.91
CA VAL A 388 -37.79 30.91 -32.71
C VAL A 388 -37.75 32.44 -32.71
N SER A 389 -38.19 33.08 -31.61
CA SER A 389 -38.16 34.53 -31.45
C SER A 389 -36.74 35.08 -31.34
N GLU A 390 -36.51 36.33 -31.75
CA GLU A 390 -35.18 36.97 -31.73
C GLU A 390 -34.53 36.98 -30.34
N ASP A 391 -35.27 37.28 -29.27
CA ASP A 391 -34.74 37.24 -27.90
C ASP A 391 -34.19 35.85 -27.51
N LYS A 392 -34.82 34.77 -28.01
CA LYS A 392 -34.36 33.39 -27.79
C LYS A 392 -33.17 33.05 -28.69
N ARG A 393 -33.12 33.59 -29.91
CA ARG A 393 -31.96 33.44 -30.81
C ARG A 393 -30.69 34.05 -30.23
N GLU A 394 -30.79 35.20 -29.57
CA GLU A 394 -29.65 35.82 -28.90
C GLU A 394 -29.13 34.95 -27.74
N GLN A 395 -30.03 34.36 -26.93
CA GLN A 395 -29.66 33.40 -25.89
C GLN A 395 -28.99 32.15 -26.48
N LEU A 396 -29.51 31.60 -27.57
CA LEU A 396 -28.93 30.44 -28.25
C LEU A 396 -27.54 30.74 -28.81
N ARG A 397 -27.29 31.94 -29.35
CA ARG A 397 -25.94 32.37 -29.79
C ARG A 397 -24.96 32.45 -28.62
N ASN A 398 -25.39 32.93 -27.47
CA ASN A 398 -24.56 32.95 -26.26
C ASN A 398 -24.22 31.53 -25.77
N TYR A 399 -25.20 30.61 -25.77
CA TYR A 399 -24.95 29.20 -25.47
C TYR A 399 -24.02 28.55 -26.50
N GLN A 400 -24.20 28.82 -27.79
CA GLN A 400 -23.31 28.32 -28.85
C GLN A 400 -21.85 28.75 -28.63
N ALA A 401 -21.63 30.03 -28.32
CA ALA A 401 -20.29 30.54 -28.03
C ALA A 401 -19.66 29.86 -26.80
N LYS A 402 -20.46 29.63 -25.74
CA LYS A 402 -20.03 28.91 -24.53
C LYS A 402 -19.68 27.44 -24.83
N THR A 403 -20.53 26.72 -25.57
CA THR A 403 -20.28 25.32 -25.94
C THR A 403 -19.07 25.19 -26.86
N LYS A 404 -18.85 26.14 -27.78
CA LYS A 404 -17.65 26.18 -28.60
C LYS A 404 -16.38 26.40 -27.77
N ALA A 405 -16.39 27.36 -26.85
CA ALA A 405 -15.27 27.58 -25.94
C ALA A 405 -14.97 26.34 -25.07
N GLN A 406 -16.02 25.63 -24.65
CA GLN A 406 -15.89 24.36 -23.93
C GLN A 406 -15.25 23.27 -24.79
N LEU A 407 -15.66 23.12 -26.06
CA LEU A 407 -15.03 22.17 -27.00
C LEU A 407 -13.55 22.45 -27.20
N ASP A 408 -13.17 23.72 -27.41
CA ASP A 408 -11.78 24.13 -27.57
C ASP A 408 -10.95 23.85 -26.30
N ALA A 409 -11.54 24.07 -25.11
CA ALA A 409 -10.91 23.76 -23.84
C ALA A 409 -10.69 22.25 -23.64
N LEU A 410 -11.72 21.43 -23.87
CA LEU A 410 -11.65 19.96 -23.76
C LEU A 410 -10.60 19.38 -24.71
N PHE A 411 -10.55 19.87 -25.96
CA PHE A 411 -9.55 19.44 -26.93
C PHE A 411 -8.12 19.78 -26.49
N LYS A 412 -7.91 20.99 -25.95
CA LYS A 412 -6.60 21.41 -25.44
C LYS A 412 -6.17 20.57 -24.23
N GLN A 413 -7.08 20.36 -23.27
CA GLN A 413 -6.80 19.56 -22.06
C GLN A 413 -6.48 18.10 -22.41
N LYS A 414 -7.26 17.47 -23.30
CA LYS A 414 -6.97 16.13 -23.81
C LYS A 414 -5.55 16.05 -24.41
N ARG A 415 -5.18 16.99 -25.27
CA ARG A 415 -3.85 17.02 -25.90
C ARG A 415 -2.72 17.22 -24.87
N GLU A 416 -2.95 18.01 -23.83
CA GLU A 416 -2.00 18.16 -22.73
C GLU A 416 -1.84 16.84 -21.95
N ALA A 417 -2.94 16.13 -21.67
CA ALA A 417 -2.92 14.81 -21.03
C ALA A 417 -2.15 13.76 -21.85
N GLU A 418 -2.43 13.67 -23.15
CA GLU A 418 -1.73 12.77 -24.08
C GLU A 418 -0.23 13.06 -24.13
N LYS A 419 0.15 14.34 -24.10
CA LYS A 419 1.56 14.75 -24.08
C LYS A 419 2.24 14.32 -22.77
N ILE A 420 1.59 14.50 -21.63
CA ILE A 420 2.11 14.05 -20.33
C ILE A 420 2.27 12.52 -20.33
N ALA A 421 1.28 11.77 -20.82
CA ALA A 421 1.34 10.32 -20.92
C ALA A 421 2.54 9.84 -21.78
N SER A 422 2.74 10.48 -22.94
CA SER A 422 3.86 10.19 -23.83
C SER A 422 5.22 10.51 -23.19
N GLU A 423 5.37 11.69 -22.58
CA GLU A 423 6.61 12.08 -21.89
C GLU A 423 6.91 11.12 -20.72
N LEU A 424 5.87 10.68 -19.98
CA LEU A 424 6.02 9.74 -18.88
C LEU A 424 6.48 8.36 -19.37
N ALA A 425 5.87 7.85 -20.45
CA ALA A 425 6.25 6.58 -21.06
C ALA A 425 7.71 6.58 -21.56
N GLU A 426 8.17 7.68 -22.15
CA GLU A 426 9.57 7.84 -22.56
C GLU A 426 10.54 7.80 -21.38
N LEU A 427 10.23 8.55 -20.31
CA LEU A 427 11.06 8.57 -19.09
C LEU A 427 11.11 7.19 -18.41
N ILE A 428 9.98 6.50 -18.31
CA ILE A 428 9.91 5.15 -17.75
C ILE A 428 10.67 4.15 -18.62
N SER A 429 10.60 4.27 -19.95
CA SER A 429 11.38 3.44 -20.87
C SER A 429 12.88 3.66 -20.68
N ALA A 430 13.31 4.91 -20.55
CA ALA A 430 14.71 5.25 -20.27
C ALA A 430 15.19 4.72 -18.90
N LEU A 431 14.32 4.75 -17.88
CA LEU A 431 14.59 4.18 -16.56
C LEU A 431 14.76 2.66 -16.64
N CYS A 432 13.81 1.96 -17.27
CA CYS A 432 13.87 0.50 -17.46
C CYS A 432 15.14 0.09 -18.21
N ASN A 433 15.49 0.79 -19.29
CA ASN A 433 16.73 0.54 -20.04
C ASN A 433 17.99 0.76 -19.17
N THR A 434 17.97 1.77 -18.30
CA THR A 434 19.11 2.05 -17.40
C THR A 434 19.25 0.99 -16.30
N LEU A 435 18.13 0.39 -15.87
CA LEU A 435 18.08 -0.67 -14.86
C LEU A 435 18.13 -2.09 -15.45
N ASP A 436 18.27 -2.20 -16.78
CA ASP A 436 18.21 -3.48 -17.50
C ASP A 436 16.92 -4.28 -17.19
N ILE A 437 15.79 -3.58 -17.08
CA ILE A 437 14.47 -4.19 -16.89
C ILE A 437 13.82 -4.35 -18.25
N ARG A 438 13.53 -5.60 -18.64
CA ARG A 438 12.80 -5.90 -19.87
C ARG A 438 11.36 -5.42 -19.75
N ILE A 439 10.91 -4.62 -20.70
CA ILE A 439 9.51 -4.20 -20.81
C ILE A 439 8.72 -5.26 -21.58
N SER A 440 7.50 -5.52 -21.14
CA SER A 440 6.55 -6.45 -21.77
C SER A 440 5.29 -5.70 -22.20
N ASP A 441 4.67 -6.13 -23.29
CA ASP A 441 3.33 -5.76 -23.71
C ASP A 441 2.26 -6.73 -23.16
N GLN A 442 2.68 -7.80 -22.49
CA GLN A 442 1.81 -8.81 -21.89
C GLN A 442 1.57 -8.48 -20.40
N PRO A 443 0.40 -7.93 -20.02
CA PRO A 443 0.05 -7.71 -18.63
C PRO A 443 -0.20 -9.03 -17.89
N SER A 444 0.03 -9.02 -16.58
CA SER A 444 -0.27 -10.16 -15.70
C SER A 444 -1.78 -10.33 -15.52
N ARG A 445 -2.22 -11.50 -15.04
CA ARG A 445 -3.64 -11.74 -14.71
C ARG A 445 -4.16 -10.72 -13.68
N VAL A 446 -3.31 -10.32 -12.73
CA VAL A 446 -3.65 -9.33 -11.71
C VAL A 446 -3.84 -7.96 -12.35
N GLU A 447 -2.95 -7.55 -13.23
CA GLU A 447 -3.06 -6.27 -13.93
C GLU A 447 -4.33 -6.20 -14.81
N LEU A 448 -4.65 -7.30 -15.51
CA LEU A 448 -5.89 -7.44 -16.27
C LEU A 448 -7.14 -7.41 -15.36
N SER A 449 -7.07 -8.00 -14.17
CA SER A 449 -8.17 -7.95 -13.20
C SER A 449 -8.45 -6.52 -12.72
N VAL A 450 -7.39 -5.78 -12.39
CA VAL A 450 -7.49 -4.39 -11.91
C VAL A 450 -8.07 -3.50 -13.01
N ALA A 451 -7.60 -3.64 -14.25
CA ALA A 451 -8.15 -2.88 -15.37
C ALA A 451 -9.64 -3.18 -15.63
N ARG A 452 -10.05 -4.44 -15.64
CA ARG A 452 -11.47 -4.82 -15.80
C ARG A 452 -12.35 -4.27 -14.68
N LYS A 453 -11.88 -4.35 -13.42
CA LYS A 453 -12.63 -3.82 -12.27
C LYS A 453 -12.81 -2.32 -12.33
N ALA A 454 -11.81 -1.60 -12.84
CA ALA A 454 -11.91 -0.17 -13.08
C ALA A 454 -12.97 0.15 -14.16
N GLU A 455 -13.01 -0.61 -15.26
CA GLU A 455 -14.03 -0.44 -16.31
C GLU A 455 -15.45 -0.77 -15.83
N THR A 456 -15.63 -1.81 -15.00
CA THR A 456 -16.95 -2.17 -14.44
C THR A 456 -17.41 -1.26 -13.29
N LYS A 457 -16.50 -0.50 -12.67
CA LYS A 457 -16.85 0.46 -11.60
C LYS A 457 -17.54 1.71 -12.13
N ASP A 458 -17.52 1.97 -13.44
CA ASP A 458 -18.39 2.97 -14.07
C ASP A 458 -19.89 2.56 -14.01
N ASP A 459 -20.21 1.29 -13.70
CA ASP A 459 -21.58 0.80 -13.44
C ASP A 459 -21.91 0.65 -11.94
N ALA A 460 -20.94 0.87 -11.04
CA ALA A 460 -21.19 0.89 -9.59
C ALA A 460 -21.59 2.31 -9.15
N LEU A 461 -22.49 2.41 -8.16
CA LEU A 461 -23.00 3.69 -7.65
C LEU A 461 -21.86 4.72 -7.47
N PRO A 462 -21.99 5.94 -8.02
CA PRO A 462 -20.89 6.88 -8.17
C PRO A 462 -20.26 7.22 -6.81
N ALA A 463 -18.94 7.06 -6.70
CA ALA A 463 -18.18 7.65 -5.61
C ALA A 463 -17.99 9.14 -5.91
N TYR A 464 -18.51 10.01 -5.04
CA TYR A 464 -18.41 11.45 -5.22
C TYR A 464 -17.19 12.00 -4.50
N HIS A 465 -16.48 12.91 -5.15
CA HIS A 465 -15.17 13.36 -4.71
C HIS A 465 -15.14 14.89 -4.63
N PHE A 466 -15.11 15.46 -3.43
CA PHE A 466 -15.22 16.90 -3.26
C PHE A 466 -13.92 17.53 -2.76
N ASP A 467 -13.54 18.63 -3.38
CA ASP A 467 -12.54 19.55 -2.84
C ASP A 467 -13.04 20.15 -1.52
N ALA A 468 -12.19 20.07 -0.49
CA ALA A 468 -12.51 20.51 0.86
C ALA A 468 -11.36 21.30 1.50
N LEU A 469 -11.72 22.22 2.39
CA LEU A 469 -10.80 23.08 3.12
C LEU A 469 -10.54 22.50 4.52
N LEU A 470 -9.28 22.60 4.96
CA LEU A 470 -8.90 22.29 6.34
C LEU A 470 -9.06 23.53 7.22
N ASP A 471 -9.80 23.40 8.31
CA ASP A 471 -9.99 24.43 9.34
C ASP A 471 -9.52 23.88 10.70
N GLY A 472 -8.39 24.38 11.22
CA GLY A 472 -7.78 23.95 12.48
C GLY A 472 -6.24 24.01 12.52
N ASP A 473 -5.62 23.62 13.65
CA ASP A 473 -4.15 23.64 13.81
C ASP A 473 -3.50 22.44 13.10
N SER A 474 -2.95 22.71 11.90
CA SER A 474 -2.26 21.74 11.04
C SER A 474 -1.03 21.05 11.65
N LYS A 475 -0.56 21.44 12.85
CA LYS A 475 0.57 20.77 13.53
C LYS A 475 0.32 19.28 13.80
N HIS A 476 -0.94 18.89 14.01
CA HIS A 476 -1.32 17.52 14.29
C HIS A 476 -1.31 16.60 13.05
N LEU A 477 -1.24 17.15 11.84
CA LEU A 477 -1.14 16.36 10.60
C LEU A 477 0.15 15.53 10.53
N SER A 478 1.22 15.98 11.19
CA SER A 478 2.51 15.28 11.24
C SER A 478 2.48 13.97 12.03
N ALA A 479 1.45 13.77 12.86
CA ALA A 479 1.27 12.56 13.67
C ALA A 479 0.45 11.47 12.96
N LEU A 480 -0.18 11.78 11.82
CA LEU A 480 -0.99 10.85 11.05
C LEU A 480 -0.10 10.01 10.13
N ALA A 481 -0.26 8.68 10.21
CA ALA A 481 0.57 7.73 9.48
C ALA A 481 0.22 7.59 7.99
N ASP A 482 -1.01 7.97 7.60
CA ASP A 482 -1.45 7.98 6.21
C ASP A 482 -2.46 9.13 6.00
N LEU A 483 -2.07 10.10 5.18
CA LEU A 483 -2.91 11.23 4.81
C LEU A 483 -3.83 10.91 3.61
N SER A 484 -3.68 9.74 2.99
CA SER A 484 -4.35 9.38 1.75
C SER A 484 -5.76 8.78 1.90
N ALA A 485 -6.12 8.32 3.10
CA ALA A 485 -7.42 7.71 3.37
C ALA A 485 -7.82 7.79 4.86
N LEU A 486 -7.94 9.00 5.40
CA LEU A 486 -8.41 9.24 6.75
C LEU A 486 -9.92 8.97 6.86
N PRO A 487 -10.38 8.16 7.82
CA PRO A 487 -11.81 8.03 8.07
C PRO A 487 -12.35 9.33 8.68
N GLY A 488 -13.51 9.77 8.21
CA GLY A 488 -14.23 10.90 8.77
C GLY A 488 -15.74 10.65 8.77
N TRP A 489 -16.48 11.55 9.39
CA TRP A 489 -17.94 11.56 9.35
C TRP A 489 -18.47 12.97 9.19
N VAL A 490 -19.60 13.08 8.50
CA VAL A 490 -20.33 14.35 8.40
C VAL A 490 -20.81 14.74 9.80
N SER A 491 -20.29 15.84 10.32
CA SER A 491 -20.65 16.36 11.65
C SER A 491 -21.76 17.40 11.58
N LYS A 492 -21.89 18.10 10.44
CA LYS A 492 -22.89 19.14 10.23
C LYS A 492 -23.15 19.37 8.75
N VAL A 493 -24.40 19.55 8.37
CA VAL A 493 -24.81 20.04 7.04
C VAL A 493 -25.40 21.44 7.21
N SER A 494 -24.92 22.42 6.45
CA SER A 494 -25.33 23.83 6.58
C SER A 494 -25.51 24.51 5.23
N ALA A 495 -26.02 25.75 5.25
CA ALA A 495 -26.14 26.56 4.04
C ALA A 495 -24.79 26.85 3.35
N LEU A 496 -23.68 26.86 4.11
CA LEU A 496 -22.33 27.10 3.60
C LEU A 496 -21.74 25.86 2.91
N GLY A 497 -22.18 24.67 3.32
CA GLY A 497 -21.58 23.40 2.92
C GLY A 497 -21.67 22.35 4.02
N VAL A 498 -20.85 21.32 3.89
CA VAL A 498 -20.80 20.15 4.77
C VAL A 498 -19.52 20.20 5.60
N THR A 499 -19.65 20.09 6.92
CA THR A 499 -18.53 19.95 7.84
C THR A 499 -18.33 18.48 8.18
N ILE A 500 -17.09 18.03 8.08
CA ILE A 500 -16.65 16.66 8.34
C ILE A 500 -15.65 16.69 9.48
N LYS A 501 -15.86 15.80 10.45
CA LYS A 501 -14.90 15.54 11.49
C LYS A 501 -14.07 14.31 11.15
N VAL A 502 -12.80 14.39 11.50
CA VAL A 502 -11.83 13.29 11.46
C VAL A 502 -11.31 13.07 12.88
N ASP A 503 -10.62 11.97 13.16
CA ASP A 503 -10.11 11.61 14.50
C ASP A 503 -8.95 12.49 15.01
N VAL A 504 -8.78 13.67 14.42
CA VAL A 504 -7.84 14.72 14.83
C VAL A 504 -8.63 16.02 14.99
N ASP A 505 -8.17 16.95 15.86
CA ASP A 505 -8.80 18.26 16.07
C ASP A 505 -8.66 19.18 14.83
N LEU A 506 -9.27 18.77 13.73
CA LEU A 506 -9.33 19.42 12.43
C LEU A 506 -10.74 19.24 11.88
N ASP A 507 -11.39 20.35 11.57
CA ASP A 507 -12.66 20.33 10.84
C ASP A 507 -12.37 20.45 9.35
N ILE A 508 -13.09 19.67 8.56
CA ILE A 508 -13.00 19.69 7.09
C ILE A 508 -14.28 20.26 6.53
N ILE A 509 -14.16 21.28 5.69
CA ILE A 509 -15.31 21.98 5.14
C ILE A 509 -15.37 21.78 3.64
N VAL A 510 -16.38 21.08 3.18
CA VAL A 510 -16.74 21.00 1.76
C VAL A 510 -17.75 22.10 1.47
N LEU A 511 -17.36 23.11 0.69
CA LEU A 511 -18.26 24.22 0.35
C LEU A 511 -19.42 23.72 -0.52
N LYS A 512 -20.62 24.25 -0.28
CA LYS A 512 -21.83 23.86 -1.01
C LYS A 512 -21.69 24.02 -2.53
N GLN A 513 -20.98 25.06 -2.98
CA GLN A 513 -20.69 25.28 -4.40
C GLN A 513 -19.87 24.13 -5.01
N LYS A 514 -18.92 23.56 -4.26
CA LYS A 514 -18.13 22.40 -4.69
C LYS A 514 -18.93 21.12 -4.75
N ILE A 515 -19.93 20.97 -3.88
CA ILE A 515 -20.87 19.85 -3.94
C ILE A 515 -21.76 19.98 -5.18
N LEU A 516 -22.25 21.19 -5.47
CA LEU A 516 -23.10 21.50 -6.62
C LEU A 516 -22.40 21.37 -7.98
N GLU A 517 -21.05 21.32 -8.02
CA GLU A 517 -20.29 21.03 -9.24
C GLU A 517 -20.48 19.57 -9.71
N GLN A 518 -20.88 18.66 -8.81
CA GLN A 518 -21.02 17.22 -9.09
C GLN A 518 -22.43 16.67 -8.81
N LEU A 519 -23.22 17.36 -7.98
CA LEU A 519 -24.55 16.91 -7.53
C LEU A 519 -25.61 17.99 -7.72
N ASN A 520 -26.83 17.58 -8.08
CA ASN A 520 -27.98 18.47 -8.07
C ASN A 520 -28.53 18.64 -6.65
N GLN A 521 -29.27 19.74 -6.42
CA GLN A 521 -29.76 20.09 -5.08
C GLN A 521 -30.59 18.97 -4.40
N SER A 522 -31.38 18.20 -5.15
CA SER A 522 -32.17 17.08 -4.64
C SER A 522 -31.32 15.88 -4.19
N GLU A 523 -30.12 15.72 -4.76
CA GLU A 523 -29.20 14.63 -4.42
C GLU A 523 -28.43 14.95 -3.14
N ILE A 524 -28.08 16.22 -2.91
CA ILE A 524 -27.39 16.69 -1.70
C ILE A 524 -28.15 16.33 -0.43
N ASP A 525 -29.47 16.57 -0.41
CA ASP A 525 -30.31 16.33 0.76
C ASP A 525 -30.48 14.81 1.05
N SER A 526 -30.28 13.96 0.05
CA SER A 526 -30.31 12.50 0.19
C SER A 526 -28.94 11.88 0.52
N LEU A 527 -27.86 12.53 0.07
CA LEU A 527 -26.49 12.04 0.20
C LEU A 527 -25.83 12.50 1.48
N PHE A 528 -26.11 13.70 1.99
CA PHE A 528 -25.40 14.25 3.15
C PHE A 528 -26.30 14.34 4.38
N PHE A 529 -25.99 13.54 5.40
CA PHE A 529 -26.65 13.60 6.72
C PHE A 529 -25.61 13.45 7.84
N GLU A 530 -25.94 13.98 9.02
CA GLU A 530 -25.05 13.88 10.19
C GLU A 530 -24.81 12.42 10.57
N GLY A 531 -23.54 12.04 10.76
CA GLY A 531 -23.10 10.68 11.04
C GLY A 531 -22.74 9.86 9.80
N MET A 532 -22.91 10.38 8.58
CA MET A 532 -22.51 9.68 7.37
C MET A 532 -20.99 9.47 7.32
N PRO A 533 -20.49 8.23 7.14
CA PRO A 533 -19.08 7.97 7.00
C PRO A 533 -18.54 8.47 5.65
N VAL A 534 -17.37 9.08 5.68
CA VAL A 534 -16.65 9.59 4.50
C VAL A 534 -15.17 9.22 4.60
N SER A 535 -14.48 9.19 3.46
CA SER A 535 -13.02 9.05 3.42
C SER A 535 -12.39 10.38 3.03
N VAL A 536 -11.32 10.78 3.72
CA VAL A 536 -10.64 12.05 3.54
C VAL A 536 -9.22 11.81 3.09
N HIS A 537 -8.82 12.43 1.98
CA HIS A 537 -7.43 12.47 1.52
C HIS A 537 -6.88 13.90 1.67
N ILE A 538 -5.91 14.10 2.55
CA ILE A 538 -5.26 15.40 2.75
C ILE A 538 -4.17 15.57 1.68
N LEU A 539 -4.42 16.50 0.75
CA LEU A 539 -3.52 16.81 -0.37
C LEU A 539 -2.37 17.72 0.07
N ASN A 540 -2.67 18.72 0.89
CA ASN A 540 -1.70 19.63 1.48
C ASN A 540 -2.26 20.32 2.74
N LYS A 541 -1.54 21.28 3.31
CA LYS A 541 -1.91 21.98 4.56
C LYS A 541 -3.27 22.70 4.52
N ASN A 542 -3.77 23.03 3.34
CA ASN A 542 -4.97 23.85 3.16
C ASN A 542 -6.07 23.15 2.34
N ARG A 543 -5.78 21.99 1.73
CA ARG A 543 -6.71 21.28 0.86
C ARG A 543 -6.73 19.79 1.19
N CYS A 544 -7.93 19.24 1.21
CA CYS A 544 -8.20 17.82 1.29
C CYS A 544 -9.34 17.46 0.33
N GLN A 545 -9.49 16.18 0.06
CA GLN A 545 -10.52 15.61 -0.78
C GLN A 545 -11.40 14.73 0.09
N VAL A 546 -12.71 14.85 -0.07
CA VAL A 546 -13.69 14.02 0.62
C VAL A 546 -14.30 13.08 -0.40
N THR A 547 -14.14 11.78 -0.18
CA THR A 547 -14.78 10.72 -0.96
C THR A 547 -15.98 10.19 -0.21
N ILE A 548 -17.12 10.18 -0.90
CA ILE A 548 -18.36 9.58 -0.42
C ILE A 548 -18.62 8.34 -1.24
N ASN A 549 -18.49 7.19 -0.59
CA ASN A 549 -18.86 5.92 -1.18
C ASN A 549 -20.35 5.70 -0.89
N HIS A 550 -21.14 5.40 -1.92
CA HIS A 550 -22.47 4.83 -1.71
C HIS A 550 -22.33 3.49 -0.98
N ALA A 551 -22.53 3.48 0.33
CA ALA A 551 -22.82 2.27 1.06
C ALA A 551 -24.32 1.99 0.91
N ASN A 552 -24.66 0.79 0.46
CA ASN A 552 -25.99 0.23 0.76
C ASN A 552 -26.09 -0.07 2.26
#